data_AF-A0A1C3F2Z2-F1
#
_entry.id   AF-A0A1C3F2Z2-F1
#
_cell.length_a   1.000
_cell.length_b   1.000
_cell.length_c   1.000
_cell.angle_alpha   90.00
_cell.angle_beta   90.00
_cell.angle_gamma   90.00
#
_symmetry.space_group_name_H-M   'P 1'
#
loop_
_entity.id
_entity.type
_entity.pdbx_description
1 polymer ?
#
loop_
_entity_poly.entity_id
_entity_poly.type
_entity_poly.pdbx_seq_one_letter_code
_entity_poly.pdbx_strand_id
1 'polypeptide(L)' 'MNMTNSYLIYGRGKVNGVKEKNVVSYKVTYVSLYSKDTPPWSSGIKNEYFTLIKESDDAPWLIDDIGQG' A
#
# COMPACT_ATOMS: atom_id res chain seq x y z
N MET A 1 -16.03 3.91 -0.05
CA MET A 1 -15.03 3.70 -1.13
C MET A 1 -13.87 2.92 -0.51
N ASN A 2 -13.43 1.81 -1.10
CA ASN A 2 -12.33 1.02 -0.55
C ASN A 2 -10.96 1.61 -0.97
N MET A 3 -9.88 1.20 -0.31
CA MET A 3 -8.54 1.75 -0.56
C MET A 3 -8.11 1.60 -2.03
N THR A 4 -8.42 0.46 -2.66
CA THR A 4 -8.17 0.22 -4.08
C THR A 4 -8.80 1.30 -4.96
N ASN A 5 -10.08 1.63 -4.75
CA ASN A 5 -10.77 2.65 -5.52
C ASN A 5 -10.19 4.04 -5.27
N SER A 6 -9.83 4.36 -4.02
CA SER A 6 -9.19 5.63 -3.69
C SER A 6 -7.85 5.79 -4.40
N TYR A 7 -7.04 4.72 -4.44
CA TYR A 7 -5.78 4.68 -5.17
C TYR A 7 -5.97 4.87 -6.69
N LEU A 8 -6.99 4.23 -7.27
CA LEU A 8 -7.30 4.33 -8.71
C LEU A 8 -7.85 5.70 -9.13
N ILE A 9 -8.57 6.40 -8.26
CA ILE A 9 -9.26 7.66 -8.62
C ILE A 9 -8.48 8.90 -8.17
N TYR A 10 -7.76 8.82 -7.05
CA TYR A 10 -7.08 9.95 -6.44
C TYR A 10 -5.57 9.77 -6.30
N GLY A 11 -5.06 8.54 -6.39
CA GLY A 11 -3.66 8.21 -6.15
C GLY A 11 -2.84 7.96 -7.41
N ARG A 12 -1.71 7.27 -7.22
CA ARG A 12 -0.78 6.89 -8.29
C ARG A 12 -1.41 5.99 -9.33
N GLY A 13 -2.45 5.22 -8.97
CA GLY A 13 -3.21 4.40 -9.91
C GLY A 13 -3.80 5.22 -11.05
N LYS A 14 -4.32 6.41 -10.77
CA LYS A 14 -4.81 7.34 -11.80
C LYS A 14 -3.68 7.88 -12.66
N VAL A 15 -2.60 8.32 -12.04
CA VAL A 15 -1.45 8.96 -12.72
C VAL A 15 -0.78 7.97 -13.68
N ASN A 16 -0.64 6.71 -13.26
CA ASN A 16 0.07 5.67 -13.99
C ASN A 16 -0.85 4.83 -14.89
N GLY A 17 -2.16 5.11 -14.94
CA GLY A 17 -3.12 4.36 -15.75
C GLY A 17 -3.26 2.89 -15.35
N VAL A 18 -3.18 2.61 -14.04
CA VAL A 18 -3.29 1.24 -13.51
C VAL A 18 -4.70 0.69 -13.76
N LYS A 19 -4.77 -0.52 -14.31
CA LYS A 19 -6.04 -1.22 -14.53
C LYS A 19 -6.57 -1.78 -13.22
N GLU A 20 -7.88 -1.73 -13.02
CA GLU A 20 -8.53 -2.23 -11.80
C GLU A 20 -8.17 -3.69 -11.47
N LYS A 21 -8.13 -4.56 -12.48
CA LYS A 21 -7.73 -5.97 -12.31
C LYS A 21 -6.27 -6.19 -11.87
N ASN A 22 -5.45 -5.15 -11.98
CA ASN A 22 -4.01 -5.17 -11.71
C ASN A 22 -3.66 -4.42 -10.43
N VAL A 23 -4.63 -4.14 -9.55
CA VAL A 23 -4.41 -3.53 -8.24
C VAL A 23 -5.20 -4.25 -7.15
N VAL A 24 -4.59 -4.40 -5.99
CA VAL A 24 -5.24 -4.89 -4.77
C VAL A 24 -4.68 -4.14 -3.57
N SER A 25 -5.51 -3.89 -2.56
CA SER A 25 -5.07 -3.25 -1.32
C SER A 25 -5.45 -4.11 -0.12
N TYR A 26 -4.48 -4.33 0.77
CA TYR A 26 -4.66 -5.08 2.01
C TYR A 26 -4.48 -4.16 3.20
N LYS A 27 -5.41 -4.23 4.16
CA LYS A 27 -5.17 -3.67 5.49
C LYS A 27 -4.35 -4.67 6.28
N VAL A 28 -3.15 -4.27 6.68
CA VAL A 28 -2.19 -5.14 7.38
C VAL A 28 -1.97 -4.59 8.78
N THR A 29 -2.11 -5.47 9.77
CA THR A 29 -1.73 -5.21 11.15
C THR A 29 -0.42 -5.93 11.43
N TYR A 30 0.60 -5.19 11.86
CA TYR A 30 1.92 -5.74 12.15
C TYR A 30 2.60 -5.00 13.30
N VAL A 31 3.59 -5.63 13.92
CA VAL A 31 4.42 -5.01 14.95
C VAL A 31 5.68 -4.46 14.29
N SER A 32 5.87 -3.16 14.38
CA SER A 32 7.12 -2.49 13.98
C SER A 32 8.08 -2.43 15.16
N LEU A 33 9.35 -2.67 14.89
CA LEU A 33 10.44 -2.59 15.87
C LEU A 33 11.50 -1.63 15.34
N TYR A 34 11.60 -0.46 15.96
CA TYR A 34 12.63 0.55 15.71
C TYR A 34 13.55 0.67 16.93
N SER A 35 14.81 1.03 16.69
CA SER A 35 15.70 1.48 17.75
C SER A 35 15.17 2.77 18.38
N LYS A 36 15.43 2.99 19.67
CA LYS A 36 14.93 4.15 20.43
C LYS A 36 15.40 5.50 19.86
N ASP A 37 16.47 5.49 19.09
CA ASP A 37 17.14 6.70 18.58
C ASP A 37 16.72 7.05 17.14
N THR A 38 15.57 6.53 16.67
CA THR A 38 15.13 6.74 15.28
C THR A 38 13.82 7.54 15.17
N PRO A 39 13.74 8.77 15.71
CA PRO A 39 12.59 9.63 15.49
C PRO A 39 12.46 9.99 13.99
N PRO A 40 11.23 10.11 13.45
CA PRO A 40 9.94 10.08 14.14
C PRO A 40 9.34 8.67 14.34
N TRP A 41 10.09 7.61 14.00
CA TRP A 41 9.54 6.26 13.96
C TRP A 41 9.52 5.61 15.35
N SER A 42 8.35 5.11 15.73
CA SER A 42 8.11 4.42 16.99
C SER A 42 7.76 2.97 16.77
N SER A 43 8.35 2.09 17.57
CA SER A 43 7.93 0.70 17.71
C SER A 43 6.47 0.61 18.15
N GLY A 44 5.83 -0.50 17.82
CA GLY A 44 4.45 -0.79 18.22
C GLY A 44 3.61 -1.36 17.08
N ILE A 45 2.34 -1.59 17.39
CA ILE A 45 1.36 -2.10 16.42
C ILE A 45 1.06 -0.99 15.41
N LYS A 46 1.21 -1.32 14.13
CA LYS A 46 0.84 -0.49 12.99
C LYS A 46 -0.35 -1.12 12.29
N ASN A 47 -1.21 -0.26 11.74
CA ASN A 47 -2.35 -0.64 10.91
C ASN A 47 -2.27 0.19 9.65
N GLU A 48 -1.75 -0.40 8.58
CA GLU A 48 -1.48 0.33 7.34
C GLU A 48 -2.06 -0.43 6.15
N TYR A 49 -2.35 0.30 5.08
CA TYR A 49 -2.75 -0.29 3.82
C TYR A 49 -1.53 -0.48 2.95
N PHE A 50 -1.40 -1.69 2.39
CA PHE A 50 -0.41 -2.04 1.39
C PHE A 50 -1.15 -2.19 0.07
N THR A 51 -0.82 -1.33 -0.90
CA THR A 51 -1.37 -1.39 -2.26
C THR A 51 -0.35 -2.08 -3.15
N LEU A 52 -0.76 -3.19 -3.72
CA LEU A 52 0.05 -3.99 -4.63
C LEU A 52 -0.48 -3.83 -6.05
N ILE A 53 0.45 -3.77 -7.01
CA ILE A 53 0.14 -3.77 -8.44
C ILE A 53 0.89 -4.89 -9.15
N LYS A 54 0.39 -5.28 -10.33
CA LYS A 54 1.13 -6.13 -11.27
C LYS A 54 1.10 -5.52 -12.66
N GLU A 55 2.20 -5.63 -13.40
CA GLU A 55 2.34 -5.01 -14.72
C GLU A 55 1.57 -5.78 -15.81
N SER A 56 1.46 -7.10 -15.66
CA SER A 56 0.77 -8.00 -16.57
C SER A 56 0.08 -9.14 -15.82
N ASP A 57 -0.65 -10.01 -16.53
CA ASP A 57 -1.38 -11.09 -15.87
C ASP A 57 -0.44 -12.12 -15.21
N ASP A 58 0.76 -12.31 -15.76
CA ASP A 58 1.79 -13.26 -15.30
C ASP A 58 2.90 -12.62 -14.44
N ALA A 59 2.87 -11.30 -14.27
CA ALA A 59 3.84 -10.59 -13.43
C ALA A 59 3.55 -10.80 -11.94
N PRO A 60 4.58 -10.80 -11.07
CA PRO A 60 4.38 -10.83 -9.63
C PRO A 60 3.68 -9.56 -9.15
N TRP A 61 2.97 -9.67 -8.03
CA TRP A 61 2.45 -8.52 -7.31
C TRP A 61 3.58 -7.83 -6.54
N LEU A 62 3.76 -6.54 -6.78
CA LEU A 62 4.75 -5.70 -6.09
C LEU A 62 4.03 -4.59 -5.32
N ILE A 63 4.61 -4.19 -4.18
CA ILE A 63 4.08 -3.07 -3.40
C ILE A 63 4.36 -1.78 -4.16
N ASP A 64 3.30 -1.05 -4.53
CA ASP A 64 3.42 0.29 -5.06
C ASP A 64 3.38 1.31 -3.92
N ASP A 65 2.43 1.17 -2.99
CA ASP A 65 2.16 2.16 -1.95
C ASP A 65 1.92 1.55 -0.57
N ILE A 66 2.33 2.28 0.46
CA ILE A 66 2.05 1.99 1.87
C ILE A 66 1.53 3.27 2.50
N GLY A 67 0.34 3.22 3.07
CA GLY A 67 -0.30 4.42 3.58
C GLY A 67 -1.30 4.15 4.70
N GLN A 68 -1.57 5.21 5.45
CA GLN A 68 -2.69 5.24 6.37
C GLN A 68 -3.96 5.59 5.58
N GLY A 69 -5.06 4.92 5.90
CA GLY A 69 -6.36 5.10 5.24
C GLY A 69 -7.46 5.38 6.23
#